data_AF-A0A3D8VIC2-F1
#
_entry.id   AF-A0A3D8VIC2-F1
#
_cell.length_a   1.000
_cell.length_b   1.000
_cell.length_c   1.000
_cell.angle_alpha   90.00
_cell.angle_beta   90.00
_cell.angle_gamma   90.00
#
_symmetry.space_group_name_H-M   'P 1'
#
loop_
_entity.id
_entity.type
_entity.pdbx_description
1 polymer ?
#
loop_
_entity_poly.entity_id
_entity_poly.type
_entity_poly.pdbx_seq_one_letter_code
_entity_poly.pdbx_strand_id
1 'polypeptide(L)'
;DVGPVRVHDAYKEVAESYSFESSYRLDSEGAYTLKLTERDIAERPVISLGDRWTAQLYFDNVTKEIFAIRMLRNDILLKHQPYKVVYRGTLPLQEVLDEKAWGKIEDGMEAQILSITNGVRALHDAGPLLEHEEASFVAYAHSRDMDQNNYFSHYSQNGDGLKERLGEIFFLSSLLRHTTLKFLPHLFVLSLLPVANRRKGFQRPF
;
A
#
# COMPACT_ATOMS: atom_id res chain seq x y z
N ASP A 1 19.86 25.06 -3.07
CA ASP A 1 19.80 23.70 -2.53
C ASP A 1 18.71 23.58 -1.50
N VAL A 2 17.77 22.67 -1.76
CA VAL A 2 16.73 22.29 -0.81
C VAL A 2 17.27 21.15 0.05
N GLY A 3 17.08 21.23 1.37
CA GLY A 3 17.58 20.22 2.32
C GLY A 3 16.87 18.86 2.17
N PRO A 4 17.43 17.77 2.73
CA PRO A 4 16.84 16.44 2.61
C PRO A 4 15.53 16.33 3.39
N VAL A 5 14.56 15.59 2.82
CA VAL A 5 13.28 15.26 3.48
C VAL A 5 13.47 14.10 4.48
N ARG A 6 12.78 14.17 5.62
CA ARG A 6 12.87 13.21 6.73
C ARG A 6 11.50 12.80 7.24
N VAL A 7 11.46 11.67 7.94
CA VAL A 7 10.29 11.27 8.74
C VAL A 7 10.05 12.33 9.82
N HIS A 8 8.78 12.64 10.10
CA HIS A 8 8.28 13.74 10.93
C HIS A 8 8.33 15.15 10.32
N ASP A 9 8.87 15.34 9.12
CA ASP A 9 8.77 16.66 8.47
C ASP A 9 7.30 16.98 8.20
N ALA A 10 6.91 18.24 8.48
CA ALA A 10 5.55 18.70 8.31
C ALA A 10 5.23 18.96 6.84
N TYR A 11 4.01 18.62 6.40
CA TYR A 11 3.56 18.79 5.02
C TYR A 11 3.81 20.19 4.47
N LYS A 12 3.51 21.22 5.26
CA LYS A 12 3.67 22.62 4.84
C LYS A 12 5.13 22.97 4.56
N GLU A 13 6.04 22.57 5.44
CA GLU A 13 7.48 22.87 5.31
C GLU A 13 8.07 22.18 4.07
N VAL A 14 7.67 20.91 3.85
CA VAL A 14 8.11 20.17 2.66
C VAL A 14 7.52 20.77 1.39
N ALA A 15 6.25 21.19 1.41
CA ALA A 15 5.58 21.81 0.25
C ALA A 15 6.12 23.22 -0.09
N GLU A 16 6.70 23.94 0.87
CA GLU A 16 7.44 25.19 0.61
C GLU A 16 8.77 24.95 -0.10
N SER A 17 9.36 23.78 0.15
CA SER A 17 10.66 23.36 -0.33
C SER A 17 10.59 22.58 -1.66
N TYR A 18 9.51 21.86 -1.88
CA TYR A 18 9.28 20.98 -3.02
C TYR A 18 7.91 21.23 -3.63
N SER A 19 7.85 21.40 -4.96
CA SER A 19 6.56 21.51 -5.66
C SER A 19 5.89 20.15 -5.76
N PHE A 20 4.68 20.02 -5.22
CA PHE A 20 3.85 18.83 -5.37
C PHE A 20 2.92 18.99 -6.57
N GLU A 21 3.35 18.44 -7.71
CA GLU A 21 2.63 18.55 -8.97
C GLU A 21 1.54 17.47 -9.12
N SER A 22 0.39 17.86 -9.66
CA SER A 22 -0.67 16.90 -10.06
C SER A 22 -0.31 16.07 -11.29
N SER A 23 0.76 16.45 -11.99
CA SER A 23 1.22 15.82 -13.23
C SER A 23 2.73 15.59 -13.18
N TYR A 24 3.15 14.35 -12.97
CA TYR A 24 4.55 13.99 -12.84
C TYR A 24 5.04 13.17 -14.04
N ARG A 25 6.01 13.70 -14.78
CA ARG A 25 6.56 13.04 -15.97
C ARG A 25 7.67 12.06 -15.60
N LEU A 26 7.67 10.89 -16.22
CA LEU A 26 8.74 9.90 -16.08
C LEU A 26 9.63 9.93 -17.32
N ASP A 27 10.35 11.04 -17.52
CA ASP A 27 11.08 11.29 -18.77
C ASP A 27 12.14 10.22 -19.08
N SER A 28 12.74 9.59 -18.06
CA SER A 28 13.69 8.47 -18.24
C SER A 28 13.06 7.22 -18.86
N GLU A 29 11.73 7.07 -18.75
CA GLU A 29 11.00 5.90 -19.24
C GLU A 29 10.28 6.19 -20.57
N GLY A 30 10.29 7.44 -21.03
CA GLY A 30 9.61 7.88 -22.25
C GLY A 30 8.36 8.71 -21.97
N ALA A 31 7.37 8.64 -22.86
CA ALA A 31 6.17 9.49 -22.82
C ALA A 31 5.11 9.01 -21.82
N TYR A 32 5.52 8.79 -20.56
CA TYR A 32 4.64 8.40 -19.45
C TYR A 32 4.47 9.57 -18.47
N THR A 33 3.24 9.77 -17.99
CA THR A 33 2.91 10.80 -17.01
C THR A 33 1.96 10.24 -15.96
N LEU A 34 2.37 10.33 -14.70
CA LEU A 34 1.54 10.03 -13.55
C LEU A 34 0.60 11.22 -13.29
N LYS A 35 -0.69 10.93 -13.12
CA LYS A 35 -1.72 11.91 -12.75
C LYS A 35 -2.14 11.65 -11.31
N LEU A 36 -1.79 12.59 -10.45
CA LEU A 36 -2.09 12.57 -9.03
C LEU A 36 -3.39 13.34 -8.79
N THR A 37 -4.29 12.75 -8.01
CA THR A 37 -5.49 13.43 -7.50
C THR A 37 -5.12 14.39 -6.36
N GLU A 38 -6.05 15.24 -5.94
CA GLU A 38 -5.85 16.10 -4.75
C GLU A 38 -5.55 15.27 -3.49
N ARG A 39 -6.18 14.09 -3.37
CA ARG A 39 -5.90 13.15 -2.29
C ARG A 39 -4.48 12.59 -2.38
N ASP A 40 -4.01 12.24 -3.58
CA ASP A 40 -2.64 11.78 -3.77
C ASP A 40 -1.64 12.87 -3.39
N ILE A 41 -1.88 14.12 -3.79
CA ILE A 41 -1.04 15.26 -3.43
C ILE A 41 -1.02 15.51 -1.91
N ALA A 42 -2.14 15.26 -1.22
CA ALA A 42 -2.26 15.48 0.22
C ALA A 42 -1.68 14.33 1.07
N GLU A 43 -1.78 13.07 0.60
CA GLU A 43 -1.42 11.89 1.39
C GLU A 43 -0.13 11.21 0.91
N ARG A 44 0.22 11.36 -0.37
CA ARG A 44 1.33 10.64 -1.01
C ARG A 44 1.92 11.35 -2.23
N PRO A 45 2.35 12.62 -2.16
CA PRO A 45 2.95 13.30 -3.30
C PRO A 45 4.27 12.63 -3.71
N VAL A 46 4.73 12.95 -4.92
CA VAL A 46 6.03 12.51 -5.44
C VAL A 46 6.96 13.68 -5.64
N ILE A 47 8.25 13.44 -5.39
CA ILE A 47 9.33 14.37 -5.69
C ILE A 47 10.41 13.68 -6.52
N SER A 48 11.02 14.40 -7.45
CA SER A 48 12.17 13.90 -8.21
C SER A 48 13.42 13.86 -7.33
N LEU A 49 14.20 12.79 -7.47
CA LEU A 49 15.54 12.64 -6.90
C LEU A 49 16.60 12.64 -8.02
N GLY A 50 16.33 13.35 -9.10
CA GLY A 50 17.11 13.36 -10.34
C GLY A 50 16.44 12.53 -11.45
N ASP A 51 17.19 12.24 -12.50
CA ASP A 51 16.63 11.76 -13.78
C ASP A 51 15.92 10.40 -13.69
N ARG A 52 16.41 9.49 -12.84
CA ARG A 52 15.98 8.08 -12.81
C ARG A 52 15.31 7.64 -11.51
N TRP A 53 15.22 8.52 -10.52
CA TRP A 53 14.75 8.20 -9.19
C TRP A 53 13.67 9.16 -8.74
N THR A 54 12.68 8.63 -8.05
CA THR A 54 11.55 9.36 -7.49
C THR A 54 11.38 8.94 -6.03
N ALA A 55 11.06 9.89 -5.16
CA ALA A 55 10.57 9.61 -3.81
C ALA A 55 9.05 9.78 -3.77
N GLN A 56 8.35 8.81 -3.19
CA GLN A 56 6.97 8.94 -2.75
C GLN A 56 6.99 9.22 -1.25
N LEU A 57 6.39 10.35 -0.84
CA LEU A 57 6.38 10.81 0.55
C LEU A 57 5.02 10.49 1.14
N TYR A 58 4.94 9.62 2.15
CA TYR A 58 3.66 9.26 2.77
C TYR A 58 3.39 10.16 3.98
N PHE A 59 2.32 10.95 3.89
CA PHE A 59 1.86 11.82 4.96
C PHE A 59 0.71 11.20 5.73
N ASP A 60 0.76 11.34 7.05
CA ASP A 60 -0.36 11.01 7.90
C ASP A 60 -1.43 12.10 7.75
N ASN A 61 -2.67 11.69 7.49
CA ASN A 61 -3.74 12.63 7.19
C ASN A 61 -4.31 13.34 8.44
N VAL A 62 -3.92 12.93 9.63
CA VAL A 62 -4.23 13.54 10.93
C VAL A 62 -3.11 14.47 11.37
N THR A 63 -1.88 13.96 11.52
CA THR A 63 -0.74 14.76 12.03
C THR A 63 -0.16 15.70 10.98
N LYS A 64 -0.37 15.40 9.68
CA LYS A 64 0.23 16.12 8.54
C LYS A 64 1.76 16.03 8.51
N GLU A 65 2.31 14.95 9.06
CA GLU A 65 3.75 14.66 9.05
C GLU A 65 4.06 13.47 8.16
N ILE A 66 5.29 13.41 7.65
CA ILE A 66 5.79 12.23 6.94
C ILE A 66 5.95 11.07 7.92
N PHE A 67 5.30 9.93 7.64
CA PHE A 67 5.51 8.69 8.39
C PHE A 67 6.32 7.64 7.61
N ALA A 68 6.44 7.79 6.29
CA ALA A 68 7.28 6.92 5.47
C ALA A 68 7.78 7.62 4.19
N ILE A 69 8.96 7.23 3.72
CA ILE A 69 9.53 7.68 2.45
C ILE A 69 9.87 6.44 1.64
N ARG A 70 9.33 6.35 0.42
CA ARG A 70 9.63 5.25 -0.51
C ARG A 70 10.39 5.81 -1.71
N MET A 71 11.67 5.43 -1.82
CA MET A 71 12.51 5.76 -2.96
C MET A 71 12.43 4.64 -3.99
N LEU A 72 12.18 4.99 -5.25
CA LEU A 72 12.02 4.04 -6.35
C LEU A 72 12.73 4.57 -7.59
N ARG A 73 13.24 3.65 -8.41
CA ARG A 73 13.54 3.98 -9.80
C ARG A 73 12.26 4.23 -10.58
N ASN A 74 12.34 5.08 -11.59
CA ASN A 74 11.19 5.47 -12.40
C ASN A 74 10.57 4.28 -13.16
N ASP A 75 11.36 3.33 -13.65
CA ASP A 75 10.84 2.11 -14.28
C ASP A 75 10.07 1.22 -13.30
N ILE A 76 10.51 1.14 -12.04
CA ILE A 76 9.80 0.40 -10.99
C ILE A 76 8.53 1.13 -10.59
N LEU A 77 8.57 2.46 -10.47
CA LEU A 77 7.38 3.29 -10.22
C LEU A 77 6.34 3.12 -11.35
N LEU A 78 6.79 3.06 -12.61
CA LEU A 78 5.93 2.80 -13.77
C LEU A 78 5.34 1.39 -13.75
N LYS A 79 6.08 0.37 -13.32
CA LYS A 79 5.54 -0.99 -13.15
C LYS A 79 4.53 -1.06 -11.99
N HIS A 80 4.79 -0.34 -10.90
CA HIS A 80 3.94 -0.34 -9.70
C HIS A 80 2.63 0.44 -9.91
N GLN A 81 2.60 1.44 -10.80
CA GLN A 81 1.41 2.24 -11.15
C GLN A 81 0.59 2.72 -9.93
N PRO A 82 1.21 3.36 -8.91
CA PRO A 82 0.47 3.81 -7.72
C PRO A 82 -0.49 4.98 -8.00
N TYR A 83 -0.41 5.57 -9.19
CA TYR A 83 -1.30 6.64 -9.69
C TYR A 83 -1.75 6.32 -11.11
N LYS A 84 -2.76 7.04 -11.58
CA LYS A 84 -3.21 6.95 -12.97
C LYS A 84 -2.07 7.31 -13.93
N VAL A 85 -1.82 6.44 -14.91
CA VAL A 85 -0.79 6.65 -15.94
C VAL A 85 -1.43 7.10 -17.25
N VAL A 86 -0.95 8.22 -17.80
CA VAL A 86 -1.25 8.66 -19.16
C VAL A 86 -0.02 8.40 -20.03
N TYR A 87 -0.21 7.76 -21.18
CA TYR A 87 0.90 7.34 -22.04
C TYR A 87 0.51 7.28 -23.52
N ARG A 88 1.51 7.26 -24.39
CA ARG A 88 1.37 6.87 -25.81
C ARG A 88 2.17 5.59 -26.04
N GLY A 89 1.56 4.60 -26.71
CA GLY A 89 2.19 3.31 -26.98
C GLY A 89 1.64 2.20 -26.08
N THR A 90 2.50 1.36 -25.52
CA THR A 90 2.14 0.21 -24.66
C THR A 90 2.71 0.38 -23.28
N LEU A 91 1.97 -0.01 -22.23
CA LEU A 91 2.53 -0.12 -20.89
C LEU A 91 3.50 -1.31 -20.80
N PRO A 92 4.49 -1.26 -19.89
CA PRO A 92 5.34 -2.42 -19.61
C PRO A 92 4.50 -3.66 -19.30
N LEU A 93 4.84 -4.77 -19.95
CA LEU A 93 4.22 -6.07 -19.68
C LEU A 93 4.51 -6.48 -18.23
N GLN A 94 3.49 -6.99 -17.55
CA GLN A 94 3.67 -7.65 -16.27
C GLN A 94 4.32 -9.02 -16.49
N GLU A 95 5.19 -9.41 -15.57
CA GLU A 95 5.80 -10.73 -15.58
C GLU A 95 4.75 -11.80 -15.28
N VAL A 96 4.74 -12.87 -16.09
CA VAL A 96 3.89 -14.03 -15.84
C VAL A 96 4.61 -14.94 -14.85
N LEU A 97 4.01 -15.11 -13.68
CA LEU A 97 4.57 -15.90 -12.59
C LEU A 97 3.78 -17.21 -12.41
N ASP A 98 4.50 -18.28 -12.09
CA ASP A 98 3.88 -19.56 -11.73
C ASP A 98 3.35 -19.53 -10.28
N GLU A 99 2.58 -20.54 -9.91
CA GLU A 99 1.96 -20.62 -8.57
C GLU A 99 3.00 -20.65 -7.44
N LYS A 100 4.17 -21.24 -7.70
CA LYS A 100 5.26 -21.33 -6.71
C LYS A 100 5.90 -19.97 -6.47
N ALA A 101 6.12 -19.18 -7.52
CA ALA A 101 6.61 -17.82 -7.42
C ALA A 101 5.58 -16.92 -6.73
N TRP A 102 4.30 -17.09 -7.04
CA TRP A 102 3.21 -16.38 -6.35
C TRP A 102 3.17 -16.68 -4.85
N GLY A 103 3.30 -17.95 -4.44
CA GLY A 103 3.34 -18.31 -3.02
C GLY A 103 4.45 -17.58 -2.27
N LYS A 104 5.66 -17.51 -2.85
CA LYS A 104 6.78 -16.75 -2.25
C LYS A 104 6.51 -15.24 -2.15
N ILE A 105 5.79 -14.68 -3.11
CA ILE A 105 5.39 -13.27 -3.08
C ILE A 105 4.36 -13.06 -1.97
N GLU A 106 3.37 -13.93 -1.85
CA GLU A 106 2.34 -13.88 -0.81
C GLU A 106 2.97 -13.95 0.59
N ASP A 107 3.87 -14.91 0.84
CA ASP A 107 4.61 -15.04 2.11
C ASP A 107 5.44 -13.77 2.42
N GLY A 108 6.16 -13.27 1.41
CA GLY A 108 6.98 -12.06 1.56
C GLY A 108 6.14 -10.80 1.80
N MET A 109 4.96 -10.72 1.19
CA MET A 109 4.03 -9.61 1.38
C MET A 109 3.44 -9.61 2.78
N GLU A 110 3.05 -10.77 3.30
CA GLU A 110 2.56 -10.90 4.68
C GLU A 110 3.58 -10.37 5.69
N ALA A 111 4.83 -10.85 5.60
CA ALA A 111 5.91 -10.41 6.47
C ALA A 111 6.18 -8.90 6.35
N GLN A 112 6.13 -8.34 5.14
CA GLN A 112 6.31 -6.91 4.92
C GLN A 112 5.17 -6.08 5.53
N ILE A 113 3.92 -6.52 5.40
CA ILE A 113 2.76 -5.82 5.98
C ILE A 113 2.90 -5.73 7.50
N LEU A 114 3.25 -6.83 8.17
CA LEU A 114 3.44 -6.82 9.62
C LEU A 114 4.63 -5.93 10.02
N SER A 115 5.75 -6.04 9.31
CA SER A 115 6.95 -5.24 9.59
C SER A 115 6.68 -3.74 9.45
N ILE A 116 6.03 -3.31 8.36
CA ILE A 116 5.67 -1.90 8.14
C ILE A 116 4.63 -1.46 9.19
N THR A 117 3.64 -2.30 9.49
CA THR A 117 2.65 -2.00 10.54
C THR A 117 3.32 -1.73 11.88
N ASN A 118 4.27 -2.57 12.29
CA ASN A 118 5.03 -2.39 13.52
C ASN A 118 5.97 -1.18 13.47
N GLY A 119 6.54 -0.85 12.30
CA GLY A 119 7.28 0.39 12.09
C GLY A 119 6.42 1.62 12.36
N VAL A 120 5.21 1.68 11.80
CA VAL A 120 4.25 2.76 12.07
C VAL A 120 3.83 2.79 13.54
N ARG A 121 3.58 1.63 14.17
CA ARG A 121 3.26 1.58 15.61
C ARG A 121 4.38 2.16 16.48
N ALA A 122 5.64 1.88 16.14
CA ALA A 122 6.78 2.42 16.85
C ALA A 122 6.87 3.96 16.73
N LEU A 123 6.50 4.55 15.59
CA LEU A 123 6.42 6.01 15.43
C LEU A 123 5.36 6.66 16.36
N HIS A 124 4.42 5.87 16.89
CA HIS A 124 3.37 6.31 17.81
C HIS A 124 3.53 5.73 19.22
N ASP A 125 4.75 5.29 19.59
CA ASP A 125 5.07 4.70 20.89
C ASP A 125 4.18 3.50 21.28
N ALA A 126 3.60 2.83 20.29
CA ALA A 126 2.77 1.65 20.50
C ALA A 126 3.61 0.38 20.42
N GLY A 127 3.42 -0.54 21.37
CA GLY A 127 4.13 -1.82 21.38
C GLY A 127 3.86 -2.66 20.11
N PRO A 128 4.79 -3.51 19.65
CA PRO A 128 4.62 -4.27 18.41
C PRO A 128 3.49 -5.30 18.51
N LEU A 129 2.89 -5.61 17.37
CA LEU A 129 2.02 -6.77 17.17
C LEU A 129 2.89 -8.00 16.90
N LEU A 130 2.47 -9.14 17.43
CA LEU A 130 3.09 -10.43 17.15
C LEU A 130 2.33 -11.14 16.03
N GLU A 131 3.04 -11.99 15.29
CA GLU A 131 2.41 -12.93 14.37
C GLU A 131 1.45 -13.85 15.13
N HIS A 132 0.35 -14.18 14.49
CA HIS A 132 -0.64 -15.13 15.01
C HIS A 132 -1.10 -16.00 13.84
N GLU A 133 -0.64 -17.25 13.84
CA GLU A 133 -0.76 -18.17 12.70
C GLU A 133 -2.23 -18.41 12.31
N GLU A 134 -3.10 -18.64 13.29
CA GLU A 134 -4.52 -18.91 13.03
C GLU A 134 -5.26 -17.68 12.50
N ALA A 135 -4.92 -16.48 13.00
CA ALA A 135 -5.49 -15.24 12.49
C ALA A 135 -4.99 -14.94 11.06
N SER A 136 -3.72 -15.22 10.78
CA SER A 136 -3.14 -15.14 9.43
C SER A 136 -3.88 -16.08 8.47
N PHE A 137 -4.08 -17.34 8.86
CA PHE A 137 -4.81 -18.33 8.07
C PHE A 137 -6.23 -17.85 7.72
N VAL A 138 -6.96 -17.30 8.69
CA VAL A 138 -8.30 -16.74 8.47
C VAL A 138 -8.27 -15.56 7.49
N ALA A 139 -7.28 -14.66 7.61
CA ALA A 139 -7.13 -13.52 6.71
C ALA A 139 -6.76 -13.94 5.27
N TYR A 140 -5.87 -14.92 5.12
CA TYR A 140 -5.51 -15.51 3.83
C TYR A 140 -6.72 -16.19 3.18
N ALA A 141 -7.46 -17.01 3.93
CA ALA A 141 -8.65 -17.69 3.44
C ALA A 141 -9.72 -16.71 2.94
N HIS A 142 -9.94 -15.61 3.67
CA HIS A 142 -10.87 -14.55 3.24
C HIS A 142 -10.40 -13.81 1.99
N SER A 143 -9.09 -13.53 1.88
CA SER A 143 -8.51 -12.90 0.68
C SER A 143 -8.65 -13.80 -0.55
N ARG A 144 -8.42 -15.10 -0.39
CA ARG A 144 -8.60 -16.10 -1.44
C ARG A 144 -10.07 -16.26 -1.84
N ASP A 145 -11.00 -16.24 -0.89
CA ASP A 145 -12.45 -16.28 -1.15
C ASP A 145 -12.90 -15.07 -1.99
N MET A 146 -12.48 -13.85 -1.61
CA MET A 146 -12.75 -12.62 -2.35
C MET A 146 -12.24 -12.69 -3.80
N ASP A 147 -11.03 -13.21 -4.02
CA ASP A 147 -10.47 -13.41 -5.35
C ASP A 147 -11.27 -14.39 -6.20
N GLN A 148 -11.46 -15.61 -5.67
CA GLN A 148 -12.12 -16.70 -6.37
C GLN A 148 -13.56 -16.34 -6.74
N ASN A 149 -14.25 -15.61 -5.87
CA ASN A 149 -15.65 -15.23 -6.03
C ASN A 149 -15.85 -13.80 -6.54
N ASN A 150 -14.77 -13.11 -6.95
CA ASN A 150 -14.78 -11.79 -7.60
C ASN A 150 -15.55 -10.70 -6.81
N TYR A 151 -15.37 -10.64 -5.50
CA TYR A 151 -16.02 -9.63 -4.66
C TYR A 151 -15.04 -8.97 -3.69
N PHE A 152 -15.40 -7.82 -3.14
CA PHE A 152 -14.61 -7.12 -2.13
C PHE A 152 -15.51 -6.63 -1.00
N SER A 153 -15.38 -7.24 0.18
CA SER A 153 -16.27 -6.97 1.32
C SER A 153 -15.66 -7.43 2.65
N HIS A 154 -16.12 -6.82 3.74
CA HIS A 154 -15.86 -7.31 5.09
C HIS A 154 -16.63 -8.59 5.44
N TYR A 155 -17.69 -8.88 4.68
CA TYR A 155 -18.56 -10.04 4.83
C TYR A 155 -18.34 -11.02 3.69
N SER A 156 -18.29 -12.31 4.03
CA SER A 156 -18.37 -13.39 3.06
C SER A 156 -19.75 -13.46 2.42
N GLN A 157 -19.88 -14.11 1.27
CA GLN A 157 -21.15 -14.18 0.54
C GLN A 157 -22.26 -14.91 1.31
N ASN A 158 -21.89 -15.76 2.27
CA ASN A 158 -22.80 -16.42 3.20
C ASN A 158 -23.24 -15.52 4.38
N GLY A 159 -22.74 -14.29 4.46
CA GLY A 159 -23.04 -13.33 5.52
C GLY A 159 -22.07 -13.33 6.70
N ASP A 160 -21.07 -14.24 6.73
CA ASP A 160 -20.12 -14.31 7.84
C ASP A 160 -19.24 -13.07 7.89
N GLY A 161 -19.18 -12.43 9.05
CA GLY A 161 -18.29 -11.32 9.35
C GLY A 161 -16.94 -11.79 9.90
N LEU A 162 -16.11 -10.82 10.29
CA LEU A 162 -14.80 -11.12 10.87
C LEU A 162 -14.88 -12.00 12.13
N LYS A 163 -15.89 -11.77 12.97
CA LYS A 163 -16.09 -12.51 14.22
C LYS A 163 -16.38 -13.98 13.93
N GLU A 164 -17.29 -14.25 13.00
CA GLU A 164 -17.69 -15.60 12.60
C GLU A 164 -16.50 -16.35 11.99
N ARG A 165 -15.70 -15.67 11.16
CA ARG A 165 -14.49 -16.26 10.56
C ARG A 165 -13.37 -16.54 11.56
N LEU A 166 -13.21 -15.71 12.60
CA LEU A 166 -12.22 -15.94 13.66
C LEU A 166 -12.66 -17.01 14.66
N GLY A 167 -13.96 -17.27 14.80
CA GLY A 167 -14.49 -18.30 15.70
C GLY A 167 -13.93 -18.17 17.13
N GLU A 168 -13.42 -19.28 17.67
CA GLU A 168 -12.87 -19.35 19.04
C GLU A 168 -11.57 -18.53 19.24
N ILE A 169 -10.84 -18.19 18.18
CA ILE A 169 -9.65 -17.32 18.23
C ILE A 169 -10.03 -15.93 18.77
N PHE A 170 -11.25 -15.49 18.45
CA PHE A 170 -11.77 -14.19 18.87
C PHE A 170 -11.86 -14.06 20.41
N PHE A 171 -12.17 -15.14 21.12
CA PHE A 171 -12.36 -15.10 22.57
C PHE A 171 -11.04 -14.98 23.34
N LEU A 172 -9.99 -15.70 22.92
CA LEU A 172 -8.66 -15.65 23.55
C LEU A 172 -7.96 -14.30 23.38
N SER A 173 -8.15 -13.63 22.23
CA SER A 173 -7.58 -12.30 21.97
C SER A 173 -8.31 -11.17 22.70
N SER A 174 -9.63 -11.28 22.92
CA SER A 174 -10.41 -10.26 23.65
C SER A 174 -10.06 -10.15 25.14
N LEU A 175 -9.53 -11.22 25.74
CA LEU A 175 -9.01 -11.25 27.11
C LEU A 175 -7.66 -10.52 27.25
N LEU A 176 -7.00 -10.19 26.13
CA LEU A 176 -5.70 -9.53 26.07
C LEU A 176 -5.80 -8.18 25.32
N ARG A 177 -6.28 -7.15 26.03
CA ARG A 177 -6.14 -5.68 25.82
C ARG A 177 -7.35 -4.91 25.28
N HIS A 178 -7.78 -3.95 26.10
CA HIS A 178 -8.33 -2.66 25.69
C HIS A 178 -7.22 -1.80 25.03
N THR A 179 -7.26 -1.62 23.72
CA THR A 179 -6.78 -0.40 23.04
C THR A 179 -7.41 -0.34 21.66
N THR A 180 -8.46 0.46 21.51
CA THR A 180 -9.06 0.78 20.21
C THR A 180 -8.12 1.69 19.42
N LEU A 181 -7.65 1.24 18.25
CA LEU A 181 -6.92 2.07 17.30
C LEU A 181 -7.78 2.28 16.05
N LYS A 182 -8.07 3.55 15.70
CA LYS A 182 -8.64 3.91 14.41
C LYS A 182 -7.53 3.76 13.36
N PHE A 183 -7.63 2.75 12.49
CA PHE A 183 -6.64 2.45 11.46
C PHE A 183 -6.74 3.41 10.27
N LEU A 184 -5.59 3.85 9.73
CA LEU A 184 -5.48 4.42 8.40
C LEU A 184 -5.71 3.31 7.35
N PRO A 185 -6.76 3.37 6.52
CA PRO A 185 -7.10 2.33 5.55
C PRO A 185 -6.13 2.26 4.35
N HIS A 186 -5.15 3.15 4.25
CA HIS A 186 -4.36 3.31 3.01
C HIS A 186 -3.27 2.26 2.81
N LEU A 187 -2.70 1.69 3.89
CA LEU A 187 -1.74 0.59 3.77
C LEU A 187 -2.41 -0.71 3.30
N PHE A 188 -3.68 -0.93 3.67
CA PHE A 188 -4.43 -2.14 3.33
C PHE A 188 -4.74 -2.23 1.83
N VAL A 189 -4.84 -1.09 1.14
CA VAL A 189 -5.15 -1.04 -0.31
C VAL A 189 -3.91 -1.37 -1.16
N LEU A 190 -2.70 -1.08 -0.67
CA LEU A 190 -1.45 -1.37 -1.39
C LEU A 190 -1.09 -2.86 -1.41
N SER A 191 -1.60 -3.67 -0.46
CA SER A 191 -1.31 -5.10 -0.37
C SER A 191 -2.32 -6.03 -1.05
N LEU A 192 -3.49 -5.53 -1.46
CA LEU A 192 -4.56 -6.37 -2.04
C LEU A 192 -4.60 -6.37 -3.58
N LEU A 193 -3.81 -5.53 -4.23
CA LEU A 193 -3.71 -5.47 -5.69
C LEU A 193 -3.19 -6.75 -6.37
N PRO A 194 -2.26 -7.56 -5.80
CA PRO A 194 -1.75 -8.74 -6.50
C PRO A 194 -2.70 -9.94 -6.45
N VAL A 195 -3.53 -10.07 -5.41
CA VAL A 195 -4.47 -11.20 -5.29
C VAL A 195 -5.51 -11.15 -6.41
N ALA A 196 -6.07 -9.96 -6.69
CA ALA A 196 -7.01 -9.75 -7.81
C ALA A 196 -6.39 -9.93 -9.22
N ASN A 197 -5.06 -10.04 -9.31
CA ASN A 197 -4.33 -10.06 -10.57
C ASN A 197 -3.96 -11.48 -11.04
N ARG A 198 -4.32 -12.54 -10.26
CA ARG A 198 -4.05 -13.94 -10.61
C ARG A 198 -4.65 -14.39 -11.95
N ARG A 199 -5.69 -13.74 -12.48
CA ARG A 199 -6.45 -14.28 -13.65
C ARG A 199 -6.87 -13.32 -14.74
N LYS A 200 -6.62 -12.02 -14.63
CA LYS A 200 -7.10 -11.10 -15.66
C LYS A 200 -6.04 -10.05 -15.90
N GLY A 201 -5.43 -10.06 -17.08
CA GLY A 201 -4.76 -8.90 -17.68
C GLY A 201 -5.77 -7.77 -17.90
N PHE A 202 -6.36 -7.29 -16.81
CA PHE A 202 -7.47 -6.35 -16.78
C PHE A 202 -7.06 -5.23 -15.85
N GLN A 203 -6.57 -4.16 -16.49
CA GLN A 203 -6.59 -2.83 -15.93
C GLN A 203 -8.01 -2.55 -15.44
N ARG A 204 -8.24 -2.56 -14.12
CA ARG A 204 -9.41 -1.87 -13.58
C ARG A 204 -9.03 -0.41 -13.37
N PRO A 205 -9.83 0.54 -13.88
CA PRO A 205 -9.67 1.94 -13.56
C PRO A 205 -10.18 2.13 -12.12
N PHE A 206 -9.36 2.75 -11.29
CA PHE A 206 -9.85 3.59 -10.21
C PHE A 206 -9.45 5.03 -10.55
#